data_AF-A0A3M9ZQ48-F1
#
_entry.id   AF-A0A3M9ZQ48-F1
#
_cell.length_a   1.000
_cell.length_b   1.000
_cell.length_c   1.000
_cell.angle_alpha   90.00
_cell.angle_beta   90.00
_cell.angle_gamma   90.00
#
_symmetry.space_group_name_H-M   'P 1'
#
loop_
_entity.id
_entity.type
_entity.pdbx_description
1 polymer ?
#
loop_
_entity_poly.entity_id
_entity_poly.type
_entity_poly.pdbx_seq_one_letter_code
_entity_poly.pdbx_strand_id
1 'polypeptide(L)'
;MPRCLDPRPWIVRTRHADLLLTAAYIAAGALVLLAFGELDAPNLVVGLPPAAFILLVLIRAYRANAAQREEEAGEIAAARSMARQCRRLVGLIEESLSGSPEDYRAGLALNQLSSTVMLLVARYRRYLDKSAVWAAMEAERLIMGAGLSRDGDLKDRMRPIGHQIGIMSAGIVDIDDPLLRAGRGRI
;
A
#
# COMPACT_ATOMS: atom_id res chain seq x y z
N MET A 1 16.72 -18.90 0.43
CA MET A 1 15.90 -17.68 0.21
C MET A 1 16.29 -17.10 -1.15
N PRO A 2 15.40 -17.04 -2.15
CA PRO A 2 15.72 -16.35 -3.38
C PRO A 2 15.75 -14.85 -3.08
N ARG A 3 16.84 -14.18 -3.45
CA ARG A 3 16.98 -12.73 -3.35
C ARG A 3 15.92 -12.11 -4.26
N CYS A 4 14.93 -11.43 -3.67
CA CYS A 4 14.12 -10.48 -4.42
C CYS A 4 15.09 -9.50 -5.08
N LEU A 5 15.20 -9.57 -6.42
CA LEU A 5 15.82 -8.53 -7.21
C LEU A 5 15.02 -7.26 -6.92
N ASP A 6 15.57 -6.39 -6.09
CA ASP A 6 14.98 -5.09 -5.80
C ASP A 6 14.94 -4.34 -7.15
N PRO A 7 13.76 -4.04 -7.72
CA PRO A 7 13.66 -3.37 -9.04
C PRO A 7 13.93 -1.86 -8.92
N ARG A 8 14.09 -1.36 -7.69
CA ARG A 8 14.40 0.03 -7.35
C ARG A 8 15.57 0.63 -8.14
N PRO A 9 16.74 0.01 -8.30
CA PRO A 9 17.86 0.65 -8.99
C PRO A 9 17.64 0.73 -10.50
N TRP A 10 16.89 -0.20 -11.12
CA TRP A 10 16.53 -0.05 -12.54
C TRP A 10 15.52 1.07 -12.70
N ILE A 11 14.42 1.06 -11.94
CA ILE A 11 13.28 1.96 -12.17
C ILE A 11 13.66 3.41 -11.87
N VAL A 12 14.49 3.61 -10.85
CA VAL A 12 15.07 4.92 -10.51
C VAL A 12 16.05 5.37 -11.61
N ARG A 13 16.85 4.46 -12.18
CA ARG A 13 17.84 4.79 -13.22
C ARG A 13 17.19 5.08 -14.58
N THR A 14 16.16 4.35 -14.99
CA THR A 14 15.41 4.64 -16.22
C THR A 14 14.63 5.94 -16.12
N ARG A 15 14.07 6.29 -14.95
CA ARG A 15 13.30 7.54 -14.79
C ARG A 15 14.17 8.78 -14.51
N HIS A 16 15.33 8.62 -13.88
CA HIS A 16 16.36 9.66 -13.88
C HIS A 16 16.86 9.94 -15.29
N ALA A 17 17.00 8.89 -16.12
CA ALA A 17 17.29 9.06 -17.53
C ALA A 17 16.20 9.87 -18.22
N ASP A 18 14.91 9.60 -18.02
CA ASP A 18 13.83 10.40 -18.61
C ASP A 18 13.87 11.88 -18.20
N LEU A 19 14.10 12.19 -16.92
CA LEU A 19 14.22 13.58 -16.43
C LEU A 19 15.45 14.29 -17.00
N LEU A 20 16.59 13.59 -17.05
CA LEU A 20 17.81 14.09 -17.70
C LEU A 20 17.63 14.22 -19.21
N LEU A 21 16.83 13.35 -19.83
CA LEU A 21 16.54 13.38 -21.26
C LEU A 21 15.65 14.57 -21.60
N THR A 22 14.62 14.86 -20.80
CA THR A 22 13.78 16.05 -20.99
C THR A 22 14.56 17.33 -20.73
N ALA A 23 15.39 17.35 -19.68
CA ALA A 23 16.29 18.49 -19.41
C ALA A 23 17.33 18.67 -20.52
N ALA A 24 17.90 17.58 -21.02
CA ALA A 24 18.84 17.58 -22.14
C ALA A 24 18.16 17.96 -23.45
N TYR A 25 16.89 17.59 -23.67
CA TYR A 25 16.12 17.96 -24.85
C TYR A 25 15.77 19.45 -24.85
N ILE A 26 15.39 20.00 -23.69
CA ILE A 26 15.15 21.44 -23.51
C ILE A 26 16.46 22.21 -23.68
N ALA A 27 17.56 21.73 -23.08
CA ALA A 27 18.88 22.35 -23.21
C ALA A 27 19.42 22.25 -24.66
N ALA A 28 19.22 21.13 -25.34
CA ALA A 28 19.60 20.93 -26.74
C ALA A 28 18.76 21.80 -27.67
N GLY A 29 17.44 21.91 -27.43
CA GLY A 29 16.56 22.82 -28.17
C GLY A 29 16.98 24.29 -28.00
N ALA A 30 17.35 24.70 -26.78
CA ALA A 30 17.88 26.03 -26.51
C ALA A 30 19.24 26.27 -27.18
N LEU A 31 20.14 25.27 -27.19
CA LEU A 31 21.44 25.31 -27.87
C LEU A 31 21.30 25.38 -29.39
N VAL A 32 20.35 24.66 -29.97
CA VAL A 32 20.04 24.67 -31.41
C VAL A 32 19.50 26.04 -31.83
N LEU A 33 18.54 26.60 -31.08
CA LEU A 33 18.00 27.94 -31.35
C LEU A 33 19.05 29.05 -31.17
N LEU A 34 20.01 28.87 -30.25
CA LEU A 34 21.18 29.74 -30.10
C LEU A 34 22.16 29.61 -31.29
N ALA A 35 22.39 28.39 -31.79
CA ALA A 35 23.32 28.12 -32.88
C ALA A 35 22.82 28.61 -34.25
N PHE A 36 21.49 28.66 -34.45
CA PHE A 36 20.88 29.20 -35.68
C PHE A 36 20.71 30.72 -35.69
N GLY A 37 21.11 31.42 -34.61
CA GLY A 37 21.09 32.89 -34.56
C GLY A 37 19.69 33.52 -34.52
N GLU A 38 18.62 32.71 -34.36
CA GLU A 38 17.23 33.19 -34.25
C GLU A 38 16.86 33.64 -32.81
N LEU A 39 17.73 33.40 -31.83
CA LEU A 39 17.59 33.88 -30.46
C LEU A 39 18.46 35.10 -30.20
N ASP A 40 17.88 36.29 -30.31
CA ASP A 40 18.46 37.50 -29.70
C ASP A 40 18.58 37.30 -28.18
N ALA A 41 19.71 37.72 -27.58
CA ALA A 41 19.94 37.68 -26.13
C ALA A 41 18.73 38.05 -25.25
N PRO A 42 17.90 39.07 -25.57
CA PRO A 42 16.65 39.35 -24.85
C PRO A 42 15.61 38.22 -24.87
N ASN A 43 15.46 37.46 -25.96
CA ASN A 43 14.53 36.32 -26.02
C ASN A 43 14.96 35.19 -25.09
N LEU A 44 16.26 35.04 -24.86
CA LEU A 44 16.79 34.08 -23.88
C LEU A 44 16.41 34.48 -22.45
N VAL A 45 16.52 35.77 -22.11
CA VAL A 45 16.15 36.31 -20.78
C VAL A 45 14.66 36.15 -20.50
N VAL A 46 13.80 36.23 -21.53
CA VAL A 46 12.34 36.05 -21.38
C VAL A 46 11.94 34.57 -21.31
N GLY A 47 12.64 33.67 -22.02
CA GLY A 47 12.34 32.24 -22.07
C GLY A 47 12.91 31.41 -20.91
N LEU A 48 14.01 31.86 -20.28
CA LEU A 48 14.66 31.14 -19.18
C LEU A 48 13.80 31.04 -17.91
N PRO A 49 13.12 32.11 -17.45
CA PRO A 49 12.26 32.06 -16.27
C PRO A 49 11.12 31.02 -16.35
N PRO A 50 10.31 30.93 -17.43
CA PRO A 50 9.28 29.91 -17.53
C PRO A 50 9.86 28.49 -17.67
N ALA A 51 10.99 28.31 -18.36
CA ALA A 51 11.66 27.00 -18.43
C ALA A 51 12.18 26.54 -17.06
N ALA A 52 12.81 27.45 -16.30
CA ALA A 52 13.27 27.18 -14.93
C ALA A 52 12.08 26.88 -13.99
N PHE A 53 10.96 27.59 -14.17
CA PHE A 53 9.74 27.35 -13.41
C PHE A 53 9.15 25.96 -13.70
N ILE A 54 9.03 25.56 -14.98
CA ILE A 54 8.58 24.21 -15.36
C ILE A 54 9.49 23.14 -14.77
N LEU A 55 10.82 23.33 -14.83
CA LEU A 55 11.79 22.41 -14.25
C LEU A 55 11.62 22.30 -12.73
N LEU A 56 11.42 23.42 -12.04
CA LEU A 56 11.16 23.45 -10.60
C LEU A 56 9.86 22.73 -10.22
N VAL A 57 8.79 22.93 -11.00
CA VAL A 57 7.50 22.25 -10.82
C VAL A 57 7.69 20.74 -11.00
N LEU A 58 8.41 20.30 -12.04
CA LEU A 58 8.69 18.88 -12.28
C LEU A 58 9.50 18.25 -11.13
N ILE A 59 10.51 18.95 -10.62
CA ILE A 59 11.31 18.48 -9.47
C ILE A 59 10.45 18.39 -8.20
N ARG A 60 9.60 19.39 -7.94
CA ARG A 60 8.69 19.40 -6.78
C ARG A 60 7.67 18.26 -6.88
N ALA A 61 7.04 18.08 -8.04
CA ALA A 61 6.12 16.99 -8.30
C ALA A 61 6.80 15.61 -8.15
N TYR A 62 8.07 15.49 -8.58
CA TYR A 62 8.86 14.27 -8.38
C TYR A 62 9.08 13.97 -6.89
N ARG A 63 9.54 14.97 -6.12
CA ARG A 63 9.78 14.81 -4.67
C ARG A 63 8.50 14.49 -3.93
N ALA A 64 7.39 15.13 -4.29
CA ALA A 64 6.07 14.84 -3.71
C ALA A 64 5.64 13.39 -4.00
N ASN A 65 5.77 12.93 -5.24
CA ASN A 65 5.45 11.55 -5.63
C ASN A 65 6.36 10.51 -4.95
N ALA A 66 7.63 10.84 -4.75
CA ALA A 66 8.58 9.97 -4.04
C ALA A 66 8.23 9.87 -2.55
N ALA A 67 7.97 11.00 -1.88
CA ALA A 67 7.55 11.03 -0.49
C ALA A 67 6.23 10.28 -0.27
N GLN A 68 5.24 10.50 -1.14
CA GLN A 68 3.95 9.81 -1.07
C GLN A 68 4.09 8.29 -1.25
N ARG A 69 5.01 7.83 -2.11
CA ARG A 69 5.32 6.40 -2.25
C ARG A 69 5.92 5.80 -0.98
N GLU A 70 6.78 6.54 -0.30
CA GLU A 70 7.38 6.09 0.95
C GLU A 70 6.33 5.96 2.06
N GLU A 71 5.44 6.95 2.16
CA GLU A 71 4.28 6.90 3.07
C GLU A 71 3.35 5.72 2.76
N GLU A 72 2.94 5.55 1.50
CA GLU A 72 2.10 4.42 1.05
C GLU A 72 2.76 3.07 1.34
N ALA A 73 4.09 2.95 1.16
CA ALA A 73 4.83 1.73 1.49
C ALA A 73 4.79 1.42 3.00
N GLY A 74 4.93 2.46 3.83
CA GLY A 74 4.82 2.35 5.28
C GLY A 74 3.43 1.90 5.71
N GLU A 75 2.38 2.46 5.13
CA GLU A 75 0.99 2.09 5.42
C GLU A 75 0.65 0.67 4.97
N ILE A 76 1.11 0.24 3.79
CA ILE A 76 0.95 -1.15 3.32
C ILE A 76 1.71 -2.12 4.24
N ALA A 77 2.92 -1.77 4.68
CA ALA A 77 3.68 -2.59 5.63
C ALA A 77 2.96 -2.70 6.98
N ALA A 78 2.34 -1.62 7.46
CA ALA A 78 1.53 -1.61 8.67
C ALA A 78 0.28 -2.50 8.51
N ALA A 79 -0.43 -2.42 7.39
CA ALA A 79 -1.57 -3.29 7.08
C ALA A 79 -1.16 -4.78 7.09
N ARG A 80 -0.03 -5.13 6.46
CA ARG A 80 0.54 -6.49 6.49
C ARG A 80 0.93 -6.93 7.91
N SER A 81 1.42 -6.01 8.73
CA SER A 81 1.71 -6.28 10.14
C SER A 81 0.45 -6.63 10.92
N MET A 82 -0.62 -5.85 10.76
CA MET A 82 -1.91 -6.11 11.42
C MET A 82 -2.57 -7.40 10.94
N ALA A 83 -2.52 -7.70 9.64
CA ALA A 83 -3.01 -8.98 9.12
C ALA A 83 -2.24 -10.19 9.71
N ARG A 84 -0.93 -10.05 9.93
CA ARG A 84 -0.13 -11.06 10.65
C ARG A 84 -0.55 -11.18 12.12
N GLN A 85 -0.90 -10.08 12.78
CA GLN A 85 -1.46 -10.12 14.14
C GLN A 85 -2.79 -10.87 14.18
N CYS A 86 -3.70 -10.65 13.22
CA CYS A 86 -4.94 -11.41 13.12
C CYS A 86 -4.67 -12.92 12.98
N ARG A 87 -3.73 -13.32 12.12
CA ARG A 87 -3.34 -14.74 11.98
C ARG A 87 -2.75 -15.33 13.27
N ARG A 88 -1.93 -14.56 13.99
CA ARG A 88 -1.40 -14.99 15.29
C ARG A 88 -2.51 -15.18 16.33
N LEU A 89 -3.47 -14.26 16.38
CA LEU A 89 -4.61 -14.37 17.28
C LEU A 89 -5.45 -15.61 16.97
N VAL A 90 -5.69 -15.92 15.69
CA VAL A 90 -6.34 -17.18 15.27
C VAL A 90 -5.58 -18.40 15.81
N GLY A 91 -4.26 -18.45 15.63
CA GLY A 91 -3.44 -19.55 16.15
C GLY A 91 -3.49 -19.68 17.67
N LEU A 92 -3.43 -18.55 18.40
CA LEU A 92 -3.56 -18.54 19.87
C LEU A 92 -4.92 -19.06 20.36
N ILE A 93 -5.99 -18.75 19.64
CA ILE A 93 -7.33 -19.26 19.94
C ILE A 93 -7.37 -20.77 19.69
N GLU A 94 -6.85 -21.25 18.56
CA GLU A 94 -6.79 -22.69 18.24
C GLU A 94 -5.96 -23.48 19.26
N GLU A 95 -4.81 -22.94 19.68
CA GLU A 95 -3.97 -23.52 20.74
C GLU A 95 -4.71 -23.58 22.09
N SER A 96 -5.39 -22.51 22.49
CA SER A 96 -6.13 -22.46 23.76
C SER A 96 -7.28 -23.48 23.78
N LEU A 97 -7.96 -23.65 22.65
CA LEU A 97 -9.08 -24.60 22.50
C LEU A 97 -8.65 -26.07 22.50
N SER A 98 -7.37 -26.36 22.27
CA SER A 98 -6.84 -27.72 22.34
C SER A 98 -6.60 -28.22 23.78
N GLY A 99 -6.53 -27.30 24.76
CA GLY A 99 -6.23 -27.62 26.16
C GLY A 99 -7.45 -27.65 27.09
N SER A 100 -8.45 -26.78 26.89
CA SER A 100 -9.71 -26.76 27.65
C SER A 100 -10.80 -25.95 26.91
N PRO A 101 -12.03 -26.47 26.75
CA PRO A 101 -13.09 -25.83 25.95
C PRO A 101 -13.75 -24.59 26.58
N GLU A 102 -13.47 -24.26 27.84
CA GLU A 102 -14.04 -23.10 28.56
C GLU A 102 -13.01 -22.00 28.86
N ASP A 103 -11.97 -21.87 28.04
CA ASP A 103 -10.92 -20.90 28.29
C ASP A 103 -11.41 -19.47 27.99
N TYR A 104 -11.68 -18.71 29.06
CA TYR A 104 -11.88 -17.25 29.05
C TYR A 104 -10.83 -16.51 28.17
N ARG A 105 -9.62 -17.06 28.06
CA ARG A 105 -8.55 -16.58 27.18
C ARG A 105 -8.89 -16.65 25.69
N ALA A 106 -9.56 -17.71 25.24
CA ALA A 106 -10.03 -17.85 23.87
C ALA A 106 -11.08 -16.78 23.54
N GLY A 107 -12.01 -16.51 24.47
CA GLY A 107 -12.98 -15.43 24.33
C GLY A 107 -12.34 -14.04 24.25
N LEU A 108 -11.34 -13.75 25.11
CA LEU A 108 -10.60 -12.49 25.07
C LEU A 108 -9.84 -12.32 23.75
N ALA A 109 -9.15 -13.37 23.29
CA ALA A 109 -8.42 -13.35 22.03
C ALA A 109 -9.35 -13.21 20.82
N LEU A 110 -10.57 -13.78 20.88
CA LEU A 110 -11.61 -13.63 19.86
C LEU A 110 -12.12 -12.19 19.78
N ASN A 111 -12.36 -11.54 20.92
CA ASN A 111 -12.73 -10.12 20.96
C ASN A 111 -11.60 -9.24 20.40
N GLN A 112 -10.36 -9.52 20.78
CA GLN A 112 -9.19 -8.81 20.26
C GLN A 112 -9.04 -9.01 18.74
N LEU A 113 -9.32 -10.21 18.23
CA LEU A 113 -9.32 -10.50 16.81
C LEU A 113 -10.38 -9.66 16.08
N SER A 114 -11.60 -9.59 16.62
CA SER A 114 -12.69 -8.75 16.07
C SER A 114 -12.28 -7.29 15.96
N SER A 115 -11.74 -6.70 17.04
CA SER A 115 -11.29 -5.30 17.04
C SER A 115 -10.15 -5.07 16.05
N THR A 116 -9.23 -6.02 15.92
CA THR A 116 -8.09 -5.89 15.01
C THR A 116 -8.52 -5.95 13.54
N VAL A 117 -9.48 -6.82 13.20
CA VAL A 117 -10.07 -6.90 11.84
C VAL A 117 -10.79 -5.59 11.49
N MET A 118 -11.65 -5.09 12.38
CA MET A 118 -12.33 -3.80 12.18
C MET A 118 -11.34 -2.66 11.98
N LEU A 119 -10.31 -2.58 12.83
CA LEU A 119 -9.31 -1.51 12.74
C LEU A 119 -8.51 -1.60 11.43
N LEU A 120 -8.19 -2.82 10.96
CA LEU A 120 -7.52 -3.03 9.69
C LEU A 120 -8.38 -2.51 8.52
N VAL A 121 -9.68 -2.83 8.50
CA VAL A 121 -10.59 -2.34 7.46
C VAL A 121 -10.77 -0.82 7.57
N ALA A 122 -11.07 -0.30 8.76
CA ALA A 122 -11.36 1.12 8.95
C ALA A 122 -10.18 2.01 8.55
N ARG A 123 -8.95 1.61 8.89
CA ARG A 123 -7.75 2.41 8.64
C ARG A 123 -7.10 2.14 7.29
N TYR A 124 -7.09 0.91 6.82
CA TYR A 124 -6.32 0.50 5.63
C TYR A 124 -7.17 0.05 4.46
N ARG A 125 -8.48 0.34 4.43
CA ARG A 125 -9.40 0.00 3.33
C ARG A 125 -8.84 0.31 1.94
N ARG A 126 -8.15 1.45 1.78
CA ARG A 126 -7.55 1.88 0.51
C ARG A 126 -6.52 0.89 -0.04
N TYR A 127 -5.91 0.09 0.84
CA TYR A 127 -4.88 -0.91 0.52
C TYR A 127 -5.41 -2.35 0.50
N LEU A 128 -6.73 -2.51 0.55
CA LEU A 128 -7.40 -3.80 0.47
C LEU A 128 -8.14 -3.90 -0.84
N ASP A 129 -7.99 -5.03 -1.53
CA ASP A 129 -8.84 -5.35 -2.66
C ASP A 129 -10.28 -5.66 -2.21
N LYS A 130 -11.20 -5.76 -3.18
CA LYS A 130 -12.62 -5.99 -2.89
C LYS A 130 -12.85 -7.30 -2.15
N SER A 131 -12.10 -8.35 -2.49
CA SER A 131 -12.17 -9.66 -1.83
C SER A 131 -11.72 -9.61 -0.37
N ALA A 132 -10.68 -8.84 -0.05
CA ALA A 132 -10.18 -8.70 1.30
C ALA A 132 -11.15 -7.94 2.19
N VAL A 133 -11.80 -6.90 1.66
CA VAL A 133 -12.87 -6.18 2.38
C VAL A 133 -14.06 -7.11 2.65
N TRP A 134 -14.48 -7.89 1.66
CA TRP A 134 -15.56 -8.87 1.85
C TRP A 134 -15.19 -9.96 2.86
N ALA A 135 -13.98 -10.51 2.75
CA ALA A 135 -13.46 -11.50 3.68
C ALA A 135 -13.36 -10.96 5.11
N ALA A 136 -13.00 -9.69 5.29
CA ALA A 136 -12.98 -9.07 6.61
C ALA A 136 -14.38 -8.94 7.23
N MET A 137 -15.38 -8.53 6.44
CA MET A 137 -16.78 -8.48 6.89
C MET A 137 -17.31 -9.88 7.22
N GLU A 138 -16.97 -10.88 6.42
CA GLU A 138 -17.39 -12.27 6.68
C GLU A 138 -16.67 -12.85 7.90
N ALA A 139 -15.38 -12.55 8.08
CA ALA A 139 -14.64 -12.90 9.30
C ALA A 139 -15.28 -12.29 10.54
N GLU A 140 -15.64 -11.00 10.50
CA GLU A 140 -16.33 -10.31 11.59
C GLU A 140 -17.69 -10.96 11.90
N ARG A 141 -18.49 -11.25 10.87
CA ARG A 141 -19.78 -11.97 11.01
C ARG A 141 -19.60 -13.32 11.71
N LEU A 142 -18.60 -14.08 11.30
CA LEU A 142 -18.27 -15.39 11.89
C LEU A 142 -17.79 -15.26 13.34
N ILE A 143 -16.96 -14.25 13.64
CA ILE A 143 -16.44 -13.97 14.98
C ILE A 143 -17.59 -13.59 15.94
N MET A 144 -18.48 -12.69 15.53
CA MET A 144 -19.65 -12.31 16.33
C MET A 144 -20.59 -13.50 16.55
N GLY A 145 -20.83 -14.29 15.50
CA GLY A 145 -21.65 -15.51 15.61
C GLY A 145 -21.06 -16.54 16.56
N ALA A 146 -19.72 -16.64 16.61
CA ALA A 146 -19.01 -17.51 17.54
C ALA A 146 -19.11 -17.02 19.00
N GLY A 147 -19.05 -15.70 19.25
CA GLY A 147 -19.18 -15.14 20.60
C GLY A 147 -20.59 -15.26 21.21
N LEU A 148 -21.63 -15.44 20.40
CA LEU A 148 -23.04 -15.53 20.84
C LEU A 148 -23.53 -16.96 21.08
N SER A 149 -22.78 -17.99 20.67
CA SER A 149 -23.23 -19.38 20.75
C SER A 149 -22.78 -20.04 22.05
N ARG A 150 -23.74 -20.47 22.89
CA ARG A 150 -23.46 -21.21 24.14
C ARG A 150 -23.12 -22.70 23.93
N ASP A 151 -23.53 -23.28 22.80
CA ASP A 151 -23.57 -24.75 22.61
C ASP A 151 -22.79 -25.27 21.38
N GLY A 152 -21.84 -24.51 20.84
CA GLY A 152 -21.12 -24.90 19.62
C GLY A 152 -19.61 -24.90 19.80
N ASP A 153 -18.95 -25.99 19.41
CA ASP A 153 -17.50 -26.17 19.46
C ASP A 153 -16.81 -25.00 18.74
N LEU A 154 -16.28 -24.03 19.50
CA LEU A 154 -15.61 -22.85 18.98
C LEU A 154 -14.49 -23.24 18.00
N LYS A 155 -13.92 -24.43 18.20
CA LYS A 155 -12.94 -25.08 17.34
C LYS A 155 -13.42 -25.25 15.89
N ASP A 156 -14.65 -25.71 15.68
CA ASP A 156 -15.21 -25.88 14.32
C ASP A 156 -15.42 -24.54 13.61
N ARG A 157 -15.60 -23.47 14.38
CA ARG A 157 -15.79 -22.11 13.87
C ARG A 157 -14.49 -21.36 13.60
N MET A 158 -13.38 -21.79 14.21
CA MET A 158 -12.08 -21.18 13.96
C MET A 158 -11.58 -21.42 12.53
N ARG A 159 -11.85 -22.59 11.94
CA ARG A 159 -11.44 -22.91 10.58
C ARG A 159 -11.96 -21.93 9.51
N PRO A 160 -13.28 -21.60 9.45
CA PRO A 160 -13.76 -20.61 8.50
C PRO A 160 -13.28 -19.19 8.83
N ILE A 161 -13.12 -18.82 10.11
CA ILE A 161 -12.53 -17.52 10.50
C ILE A 161 -11.09 -17.42 9.97
N GLY A 162 -10.25 -18.43 10.22
CA GLY A 162 -8.87 -18.48 9.73
C GLY A 162 -8.78 -18.42 8.21
N HIS A 163 -9.69 -19.08 7.49
CA HIS A 163 -9.77 -19.00 6.03
C HIS A 163 -10.02 -17.56 5.55
N GLN A 164 -11.00 -16.86 6.14
CA GLN A 164 -11.30 -15.47 5.77
C GLN A 164 -10.16 -14.51 6.13
N ILE A 165 -9.50 -14.70 7.28
CA ILE A 165 -8.28 -13.94 7.61
C ILE A 165 -7.14 -14.23 6.61
N GLY A 166 -7.06 -15.46 6.10
CA GLY A 166 -6.17 -15.87 5.03
C GLY A 166 -6.39 -15.07 3.75
N ILE A 167 -7.63 -15.02 3.27
CA ILE A 167 -8.06 -14.26 2.09
C ILE A 167 -7.82 -12.76 2.28
N MET A 168 -8.26 -12.21 3.41
CA MET A 168 -8.07 -10.79 3.77
C MET A 168 -6.60 -10.39 3.70
N SER A 169 -5.71 -11.21 4.25
CA SER A 169 -4.28 -10.93 4.23
C SER A 169 -3.65 -11.11 2.84
N ALA A 170 -4.22 -11.94 1.97
CA ALA A 170 -3.73 -12.14 0.60
C ALA A 170 -4.16 -10.98 -0.32
N GLY A 171 -5.32 -10.37 -0.07
CA GLY A 171 -5.83 -9.23 -0.84
C GLY A 171 -5.31 -7.86 -0.38
N ILE A 172 -4.21 -7.80 0.37
CA ILE A 172 -3.49 -6.54 0.62
C ILE A 172 -2.69 -6.20 -0.63
N VAL A 173 -3.08 -5.11 -1.30
CA VAL A 173 -2.47 -4.71 -2.57
C VAL A 173 -1.02 -4.27 -2.39
N ASP A 174 -0.23 -4.38 -3.45
CA ASP A 174 1.16 -3.90 -3.46
C ASP A 174 1.25 -2.45 -3.93
N ILE A 175 2.37 -1.79 -3.63
CA ILE A 175 2.57 -0.37 -3.97
C ILE A 175 2.48 -0.07 -5.48
N ASP A 176 2.73 -1.09 -6.30
CA ASP A 176 2.69 -1.03 -7.76
C ASP A 176 1.32 -1.35 -8.36
N ASP A 177 0.30 -1.60 -7.53
CA ASP A 177 -1.05 -1.88 -7.98
C ASP A 177 -1.60 -0.73 -8.87
N PRO A 178 -2.16 -1.04 -10.05
CA PRO A 178 -2.69 -0.03 -10.97
C PRO A 178 -3.80 0.84 -10.34
N LEU A 179 -4.57 0.34 -9.38
CA LEU A 179 -5.60 1.10 -8.67
C LEU A 179 -4.97 2.18 -7.78
N LEU A 180 -3.88 1.86 -7.09
CA LEU A 180 -3.12 2.84 -6.31
C LEU A 180 -2.37 3.83 -7.21
N ARG A 181 -1.88 3.39 -8.38
CA ARG A 181 -1.30 4.28 -9.40
C ARG A 181 -2.31 5.27 -9.96
N ALA A 182 -3.52 4.84 -10.31
CA ALA A 182 -4.57 5.71 -10.80
C ALA A 182 -5.01 6.76 -9.77
N GLY A 183 -4.99 6.42 -8.47
CA GLY A 183 -5.25 7.37 -7.39
C GLY A 183 -4.20 8.48 -7.25
N ARG A 184 -2.93 8.20 -7.62
CA ARG A 184 -1.83 9.18 -7.58
C ARG A 184 -1.85 10.18 -8.74
N GLY A 185 -2.38 9.79 -9.90
CA GLY A 185 -2.42 10.63 -11.10
C GLY A 185 -3.56 11.66 -11.16
N ARG A 186 -4.34 11.83 -10.08
CA ARG A 186 -5.45 12.80 -10.00
C ARG A 186 -5.05 14.13 -9.35
N ILE A 187 -3.75 14.37 -9.16
CA ILE A 187 -3.19 15.59 -8.57
C ILE A 187 -2.70 16.51 -9.68
#